data_AF-A0A8S3QGI4-F1
#
_entry.id   AF-A0A8S3QGI4-F1
#
_cell.length_a   1.000
_cell.length_b   1.000
_cell.length_c   1.000
_cell.angle_alpha   90.00
_cell.angle_beta   90.00
_cell.angle_gamma   90.00
#
_symmetry.space_group_name_H-M   'P 1'
#
loop_
_entity.id
_entity.type
_entity.pdbx_description
1 polymer ?
#
loop_
_entity_poly.entity_id
_entity_poly.type
_entity_poly.pdbx_seq_one_letter_code
_entity_poly.pdbx_strand_id
1 'polypeptide(L)'
;MAQIPSRTCTFCSKIAELYCYDCKQCLCTQCQNNIHGIVAVCRDHKVGDIHKAGNRIYKPVPTCEVHNKEFLYYCSKCDCLTCKECVTSSHNGHITKEIKNIADIRRKDVSQIINKLKTKVEKIKETLKIIDESHSLQILSDCDSYISNVEKTYQEIRQIIDRYKLINITTATDFREIEEQDLKENVFLSTT
;
A
#
# COMPACT_ATOMS: atom_id res chain seq x y z
N MET A 1 -31.02 -1.37 -6.29
CA MET A 1 -31.57 -2.39 -5.37
C MET A 1 -30.39 -3.00 -4.63
N ALA A 2 -30.24 -2.77 -3.33
CA ALA A 2 -29.10 -3.32 -2.59
C ALA A 2 -29.39 -4.79 -2.24
N GLN A 3 -28.66 -5.71 -2.88
CA GLN A 3 -28.70 -7.13 -2.56
C GLN A 3 -28.24 -7.37 -1.13
N ILE A 4 -28.90 -8.30 -0.43
CA ILE A 4 -28.45 -8.81 0.86
C ILE A 4 -27.09 -9.49 0.63
N PRO A 5 -25.98 -8.98 1.20
CA PRO A 5 -24.70 -9.64 1.08
C PRO A 5 -24.76 -10.95 1.88
N SER A 6 -24.29 -12.05 1.28
CA SER A 6 -24.11 -13.41 1.82
C SER A 6 -25.16 -13.90 2.82
N ARG A 7 -25.93 -14.95 2.46
CA ARG A 7 -26.83 -15.68 3.37
C ARG A 7 -26.09 -16.53 4.42
N THR A 8 -25.00 -16.02 4.95
CA THR A 8 -24.15 -16.67 5.95
C THR A 8 -24.14 -15.82 7.21
N CYS A 9 -24.15 -16.51 8.35
CA CYS A 9 -24.06 -15.91 9.66
C CYS A 9 -22.70 -15.25 9.84
N THR A 10 -22.67 -13.99 10.26
CA THR A 10 -21.43 -13.22 10.46
C THR A 10 -20.51 -13.84 11.51
N PHE A 11 -21.06 -14.61 12.46
CA PHE A 11 -20.31 -15.15 13.59
C PHE A 11 -19.81 -16.58 13.40
N CYS A 12 -20.50 -17.40 12.60
CA CYS A 12 -20.18 -18.83 12.47
C CYS A 12 -20.22 -19.35 11.03
N SER A 13 -20.45 -18.47 10.06
CA SER A 13 -20.49 -18.78 8.62
C SER A 13 -21.52 -19.83 8.18
N LYS A 14 -22.38 -20.33 9.09
CA LYS A 14 -23.55 -21.18 8.78
C LYS A 14 -24.63 -20.39 8.05
N ILE A 15 -25.68 -21.06 7.57
CA ILE A 15 -26.82 -20.40 6.93
C ILE A 15 -27.47 -19.41 7.91
N ALA A 16 -27.68 -18.18 7.44
CA ALA A 16 -28.40 -17.15 8.19
C ALA A 16 -29.90 -17.20 7.89
N GLU A 17 -30.71 -17.13 8.95
CA GLU A 17 -32.17 -17.10 8.91
C GLU A 17 -32.71 -15.75 9.42
N LEU A 18 -31.87 -15.00 10.14
CA LEU A 18 -32.22 -13.78 10.85
C LEU A 18 -31.31 -12.63 10.44
N TYR A 19 -31.83 -11.41 10.46
CA TYR A 19 -31.08 -10.18 10.21
C TYR A 19 -31.29 -9.20 11.36
N CYS A 20 -30.20 -8.76 11.97
CA CYS A 20 -30.23 -7.68 12.95
C CYS A 20 -30.18 -6.32 12.25
N TYR A 21 -31.18 -5.48 12.45
CA TYR A 21 -31.26 -4.16 11.81
C TYR A 21 -30.28 -3.14 12.41
N ASP A 22 -29.98 -3.27 13.71
CA ASP A 22 -29.07 -2.36 14.42
C ASP A 22 -27.60 -2.67 14.08
N CYS A 23 -27.17 -3.93 14.19
CA CYS A 23 -25.83 -4.35 13.80
C CYS A 23 -25.61 -4.50 12.29
N LYS A 24 -26.69 -4.52 11.49
CA LYS A 24 -26.66 -4.76 10.04
C LYS A 24 -25.98 -6.08 9.65
N GLN A 25 -26.15 -7.11 10.49
CA GLN A 25 -25.48 -8.41 10.36
C GLN A 25 -26.51 -9.54 10.18
N CYS A 26 -26.10 -10.56 9.41
CA CYS A 26 -26.86 -11.80 9.23
C CYS A 26 -26.52 -12.78 10.36
N LEU A 27 -27.53 -13.40 10.96
CA LEU A 27 -27.42 -14.29 12.10
C LEU A 27 -28.12 -15.61 11.80
N CYS A 28 -27.55 -16.73 12.26
CA CYS A 28 -28.33 -17.95 12.45
C CYS A 28 -29.07 -17.88 13.78
N THR A 29 -30.13 -18.67 13.94
CA THR A 29 -30.90 -18.79 15.19
C THR A 29 -30.02 -19.07 16.42
N GLN A 30 -28.98 -19.90 16.27
CA GLN A 30 -28.04 -20.18 17.36
C GLN A 30 -27.22 -18.95 17.77
N CYS A 31 -26.69 -18.18 16.83
CA CYS A 31 -25.91 -16.97 17.15
C CYS A 31 -26.80 -15.84 17.65
N GLN A 32 -28.06 -15.77 17.21
CA GLN A 32 -29.04 -14.87 17.80
C GLN A 32 -29.26 -15.22 19.28
N ASN A 33 -29.53 -16.49 19.58
CA ASN A 33 -29.93 -16.87 20.95
C ASN A 33 -28.76 -16.95 21.92
N ASN A 34 -27.58 -17.38 21.47
CA ASN A 34 -26.46 -17.69 22.38
C ASN A 34 -25.41 -16.59 22.49
N ILE A 35 -25.45 -15.60 21.58
CA ILE A 35 -24.46 -14.51 21.55
C ILE A 35 -25.21 -13.18 21.51
N HIS A 36 -25.93 -12.93 20.43
CA HIS A 36 -26.52 -11.61 20.15
C HIS A 36 -27.59 -11.21 21.19
N GLY A 37 -28.49 -12.12 21.55
CA GLY A 37 -29.58 -11.88 22.50
C GLY A 37 -29.15 -11.91 23.97
N ILE A 38 -27.95 -12.43 24.27
CA ILE A 38 -27.46 -12.52 25.65
C ILE A 38 -26.57 -11.33 25.99
N VAL A 39 -25.73 -10.90 25.04
CA VAL A 39 -24.82 -9.75 25.18
C VAL A 39 -25.63 -8.49 25.45
N ALA A 40 -25.34 -7.81 26.57
CA ALA A 40 -26.13 -6.67 27.05
C ALA A 40 -26.32 -5.55 26.02
N VAL A 41 -25.30 -5.29 25.19
CA VAL A 41 -25.35 -4.26 24.14
C VAL A 41 -26.30 -4.64 22.99
N CYS A 42 -26.50 -5.94 22.74
CA CYS A 42 -27.23 -6.44 21.57
C CYS A 42 -28.60 -7.05 21.92
N ARG A 43 -28.94 -7.15 23.21
CA ARG A 43 -30.16 -7.80 23.70
C ARG A 43 -31.44 -7.16 23.17
N ASP A 44 -31.47 -5.83 23.09
CA ASP A 44 -32.64 -5.06 22.67
C ASP A 44 -32.63 -4.70 21.17
N HIS A 45 -31.71 -5.27 20.40
CA HIS A 45 -31.67 -5.05 18.96
C HIS A 45 -32.87 -5.68 18.26
N LYS A 46 -33.33 -5.01 17.19
CA LYS A 46 -34.40 -5.48 16.34
C LYS A 46 -33.88 -6.54 15.38
N VAL A 47 -34.44 -7.74 15.48
CA VAL A 47 -34.07 -8.89 14.65
C VAL A 47 -35.29 -9.38 13.89
N GLY A 48 -35.16 -9.51 12.56
CA GLY A 48 -36.21 -9.96 11.66
C GLY A 48 -35.80 -11.19 10.86
N ASP A 49 -36.79 -11.94 10.38
CA ASP A 49 -36.60 -13.11 9.53
C ASP A 49 -36.20 -12.69 8.10
N ILE A 50 -35.10 -13.24 7.59
CA ILE A 50 -34.58 -12.95 6.24
C ILE A 50 -35.57 -13.38 5.14
N HIS A 51 -36.36 -14.44 5.38
CA HIS A 51 -37.34 -14.98 4.44
C HIS A 51 -38.66 -14.19 4.45
N LYS A 52 -39.09 -13.67 5.60
CA LYS A 52 -40.29 -12.80 5.68
C LYS A 52 -39.99 -11.35 5.31
N ALA A 53 -38.74 -10.92 5.44
CA ALA A 53 -38.25 -9.65 4.90
C ALA A 53 -38.05 -9.76 3.39
N GLY A 54 -39.14 -9.95 2.61
CA GLY A 54 -39.06 -10.03 1.16
C GLY A 54 -38.35 -8.81 0.56
N ASN A 55 -37.05 -8.91 0.29
CA ASN A 55 -36.12 -7.89 -0.24
C ASN A 55 -36.23 -6.45 0.35
N ARG A 56 -37.04 -6.24 1.38
CA ARG A 56 -37.29 -4.97 2.04
C ARG A 56 -36.75 -5.12 3.45
N ILE A 57 -35.45 -4.89 3.58
CA ILE A 57 -34.90 -4.41 4.85
C ILE A 57 -35.78 -3.20 5.18
N TYR A 58 -36.60 -3.29 6.23
CA TYR A 58 -37.31 -2.15 6.79
C TYR A 58 -36.24 -1.22 7.33
N LYS A 59 -35.65 -0.40 6.46
CA LYS A 59 -34.88 0.76 6.88
C LYS A 59 -35.95 1.71 7.41
N PRO A 60 -36.04 1.97 8.73
CA PRO A 60 -36.84 3.09 9.18
C PRO A 60 -36.35 4.31 8.40
N VAL A 61 -37.23 4.95 7.64
CA VAL A 61 -36.90 6.20 6.98
C VAL A 61 -36.54 7.16 8.11
N PRO A 62 -35.31 7.72 8.13
CA PRO A 62 -34.94 8.63 9.20
C PRO A 62 -35.95 9.79 9.20
N THR A 63 -36.51 10.05 10.38
CA THR A 63 -37.45 11.14 10.61
C THR A 63 -36.74 12.28 11.32
N CYS A 64 -37.24 13.49 11.11
CA CYS A 64 -36.82 14.68 11.82
C CYS A 64 -37.12 14.51 13.31
N GLU A 65 -36.10 14.68 14.15
CA GLU A 65 -36.21 14.50 15.60
C GLU A 65 -37.19 15.50 16.25
N VAL A 66 -37.30 16.70 15.69
CA VAL A 66 -38.17 17.77 16.23
C VAL A 66 -39.63 17.56 15.84
N HIS A 67 -39.88 17.14 14.60
CA HIS A 67 -41.23 17.15 14.01
C HIS A 67 -41.78 15.74 13.76
N ASN A 68 -40.98 14.70 13.99
CA ASN A 68 -41.27 13.30 13.70
C ASN A 68 -41.81 13.05 12.27
N LYS A 69 -41.30 13.82 11.29
CA LYS A 69 -41.69 13.76 9.87
C LYS A 69 -40.51 13.34 9.00
N GLU A 70 -40.79 12.70 7.88
CA GLU A 70 -39.75 12.29 6.93
C GLU A 70 -38.91 13.48 6.44
N PHE A 71 -37.61 13.23 6.27
CA PHE A 71 -36.73 14.16 5.57
C PHE A 71 -37.02 14.11 4.07
N LEU A 72 -37.34 15.27 3.49
CA LEU A 72 -37.67 15.39 2.06
C LEU A 72 -36.71 16.31 1.32
N TYR A 73 -36.08 17.24 2.05
CA TYR A 73 -35.23 18.27 1.50
C TYR A 73 -33.83 18.22 2.11
N TYR A 74 -32.90 18.85 1.43
CA TYR A 74 -31.53 19.08 1.86
C TYR A 74 -31.25 20.57 1.78
N CYS A 75 -30.76 21.15 2.87
CA CYS A 75 -30.40 22.56 2.97
C CYS A 75 -28.94 22.78 2.59
N SER A 76 -28.67 23.47 1.48
CA SER A 76 -27.28 23.68 1.02
C SER A 76 -26.46 24.57 1.94
N LYS A 77 -27.10 25.51 2.65
CA LYS A 77 -26.41 26.43 3.56
C LYS A 77 -26.00 25.75 4.88
N CYS A 78 -26.80 24.81 5.37
CA CYS A 78 -26.59 24.13 6.65
C CYS A 78 -25.97 22.74 6.51
N ASP A 79 -25.81 22.25 5.27
CA ASP A 79 -25.34 20.89 4.94
C ASP A 79 -26.06 19.78 5.70
N CYS A 80 -27.40 19.85 5.76
CA CYS A 80 -28.21 18.92 6.52
C CYS A 80 -29.54 18.57 5.82
N LEU A 81 -30.15 17.46 6.25
CA LEU A 81 -31.47 17.03 5.80
C LEU A 81 -32.56 17.78 6.58
N THR A 82 -33.64 18.15 5.91
CA THR A 82 -34.76 18.90 6.50
C THR A 82 -36.12 18.32 6.09
N CYS A 83 -37.06 18.31 7.05
CA CYS A 83 -38.47 18.03 6.77
C CYS A 83 -39.19 19.32 6.33
N LYS A 84 -40.42 19.22 5.84
CA LYS A 84 -41.19 20.38 5.35
C LYS A 84 -41.34 21.50 6.40
N GLU A 85 -41.47 21.15 7.68
CA GLU A 85 -41.64 22.12 8.77
C GLU A 85 -40.33 22.81 9.14
N CYS A 86 -39.20 22.09 9.11
CA CYS A 86 -37.86 22.69 9.26
C CYS A 86 -37.59 23.74 8.18
N VAL A 87 -38.05 23.52 6.93
CA VAL A 87 -37.86 24.48 5.83
C VAL A 87 -38.58 25.81 6.10
N THR A 88 -39.78 25.77 6.67
CA THR A 88 -40.57 26.98 6.98
C THR A 88 -40.22 27.61 8.33
N SER A 89 -39.53 26.89 9.21
CA SER A 89 -39.11 27.36 10.53
C SER A 89 -37.61 27.67 10.57
N SER A 90 -36.80 26.75 11.08
CA SER A 90 -35.37 26.93 11.35
C SER A 90 -34.50 27.15 10.09
N HIS A 91 -34.99 26.78 8.91
CA HIS A 91 -34.30 26.98 7.63
C HIS A 91 -35.06 27.93 6.69
N ASN A 92 -35.91 28.81 7.24
CA ASN A 92 -36.66 29.78 6.43
C ASN A 92 -35.68 30.70 5.67
N GLY A 93 -35.93 30.87 4.37
CA GLY A 93 -35.07 31.65 3.46
C GLY A 93 -33.77 30.96 3.05
N HIS A 94 -33.49 29.72 3.48
CA HIS A 94 -32.35 28.95 2.96
C HIS A 94 -32.71 28.22 1.67
N ILE A 95 -31.72 28.03 0.78
CA ILE A 95 -31.89 27.24 -0.44
C ILE A 95 -31.97 25.76 -0.06
N THR A 96 -33.14 25.16 -0.29
CA THR A 96 -33.40 23.74 -0.04
C THR A 96 -33.76 23.03 -1.34
N LYS A 97 -33.22 21.81 -1.54
CA LYS A 97 -33.46 20.98 -2.73
C LYS A 97 -33.93 19.60 -2.32
N GLU A 98 -34.67 18.91 -3.18
CA GLU A 98 -35.10 17.53 -2.91
C GLU A 98 -33.90 16.59 -2.74
N ILE A 99 -33.99 15.71 -1.75
CA ILE A 99 -32.91 14.78 -1.39
C ILE A 99 -32.53 13.88 -2.56
N LYS A 100 -33.50 13.41 -3.35
CA LYS A 100 -33.23 12.52 -4.50
C LYS A 100 -32.26 13.15 -5.49
N ASN A 101 -32.52 14.41 -5.87
CA ASN A 101 -31.69 15.14 -6.82
C ASN A 101 -30.27 15.37 -6.27
N ILE A 102 -30.15 15.74 -5.00
CA ILE A 102 -28.84 15.95 -4.35
C ILE A 102 -28.08 14.63 -4.18
N ALA A 103 -28.76 13.55 -3.82
CA ALA A 103 -28.15 12.24 -3.62
C ALA A 103 -27.53 11.73 -4.92
N ASP A 104 -28.21 11.90 -6.05
CA ASP A 104 -27.68 11.46 -7.34
C ASP A 104 -26.49 12.31 -7.81
N ILE A 105 -26.51 13.62 -7.57
CA ILE A 105 -25.36 14.50 -7.82
C ILE A 105 -24.18 14.09 -6.93
N ARG A 106 -24.38 14.00 -5.61
CA ARG A 106 -23.32 13.63 -4.66
C ARG A 106 -22.72 12.25 -4.95
N ARG A 107 -23.55 11.27 -5.34
CA ARG A 107 -23.05 9.94 -5.76
C ARG A 107 -22.15 10.02 -6.98
N LYS A 108 -22.49 10.84 -7.97
CA LYS A 108 -21.65 11.07 -9.16
C LYS A 108 -20.34 11.73 -8.76
N ASP A 109 -20.38 12.77 -7.94
CA ASP A 109 -19.18 13.48 -7.48
C ASP A 109 -18.23 12.55 -6.72
N VAL A 110 -18.77 11.78 -5.76
CA VAL A 110 -17.98 10.79 -5.00
C VAL A 110 -17.40 9.73 -5.94
N SER A 111 -18.17 9.24 -6.89
CA SER A 111 -17.69 8.25 -7.87
C SER A 111 -16.56 8.81 -8.74
N GLN A 112 -16.66 10.07 -9.17
CA GLN A 112 -15.60 10.74 -9.92
C GLN A 112 -14.32 10.90 -9.09
N ILE A 113 -14.45 11.31 -7.81
CA ILE A 113 -13.31 11.44 -6.90
C ILE A 113 -12.64 10.07 -6.69
N ILE A 114 -13.43 9.02 -6.44
CA ILE A 114 -12.92 7.66 -6.28
C ILE A 114 -12.17 7.21 -7.54
N ASN A 115 -12.71 7.46 -8.74
CA ASN A 115 -12.05 7.09 -9.99
C ASN A 115 -10.74 7.86 -10.18
N LYS A 116 -10.70 9.16 -9.85
CA LYS A 116 -9.47 9.97 -9.87
C LYS A 116 -8.43 9.46 -8.85
N LEU A 117 -8.87 9.01 -7.68
CA LEU A 117 -7.97 8.44 -6.68
C LEU A 117 -7.42 7.09 -7.13
N LYS A 118 -8.26 6.22 -7.71
CA LYS A 118 -7.83 4.94 -8.27
C LYS A 118 -6.75 5.13 -9.34
N THR A 119 -6.94 6.05 -10.28
CA THR A 119 -5.93 6.31 -11.32
C THR A 119 -4.62 6.86 -10.75
N LYS A 120 -4.67 7.70 -9.71
CA LYS A 120 -3.46 8.15 -9.01
C LYS A 120 -2.74 7.00 -8.30
N VAL A 121 -3.48 6.12 -7.62
CA VAL A 121 -2.91 4.95 -6.94
C VAL A 121 -2.20 4.02 -7.94
N GLU A 122 -2.82 3.74 -9.09
CA GLU A 122 -2.20 2.90 -10.12
C GLU A 122 -0.92 3.53 -10.69
N LYS A 123 -0.90 4.85 -10.94
CA LYS A 123 0.32 5.55 -11.36
C LYS A 123 1.45 5.48 -10.34
N ILE A 124 1.12 5.61 -9.05
CA ILE A 124 2.10 5.48 -7.97
C ILE A 124 2.68 4.05 -7.95
N LYS A 125 1.83 3.02 -8.06
CA LYS A 125 2.28 1.63 -8.12
C LYS A 125 3.21 1.37 -9.31
N GLU A 126 2.84 1.88 -10.49
CA GLU A 126 3.66 1.74 -11.70
C GLU A 126 5.02 2.44 -11.53
N THR A 127 5.03 3.64 -10.96
CA THR A 127 6.27 4.38 -10.69
C THR A 127 7.15 3.66 -9.67
N LEU A 128 6.55 3.12 -8.60
CA LEU A 128 7.27 2.33 -7.59
C LEU A 128 7.92 1.10 -8.22
N LYS A 129 7.21 0.41 -9.12
CA LYS A 129 7.76 -0.76 -9.82
C LYS A 129 8.96 -0.38 -10.70
N ILE A 130 8.87 0.71 -11.45
CA ILE A 130 9.98 1.21 -12.29
C ILE A 130 11.19 1.58 -11.43
N ILE A 131 10.96 2.25 -10.30
CA ILE A 131 12.05 2.61 -9.37
C ILE A 131 12.71 1.35 -8.82
N ASP A 132 11.94 0.35 -8.40
CA ASP A 132 12.46 -0.88 -7.82
C ASP A 132 13.32 -1.67 -8.83
N GLU A 133 12.83 -1.80 -10.07
CA GLU A 133 13.56 -2.46 -11.17
C GLU A 133 14.81 -1.66 -11.57
N SER A 134 14.69 -0.35 -11.79
CA SER A 134 15.80 0.51 -12.21
C SER A 134 16.88 0.63 -11.14
N HIS A 135 16.48 0.80 -9.89
CA HIS A 135 17.42 0.97 -8.78
C HIS A 135 18.19 -0.32 -8.50
N SER A 136 17.52 -1.47 -8.58
CA SER A 136 18.18 -2.78 -8.45
C SER A 136 19.24 -3.00 -9.54
N LEU A 137 18.91 -2.71 -10.80
CA LEU A 137 19.86 -2.82 -11.91
C LEU A 137 21.04 -1.84 -11.78
N GLN A 138 20.76 -0.61 -11.34
CA GLN A 138 21.79 0.41 -11.16
C GLN A 138 22.77 0.04 -10.03
N ILE A 139 22.27 -0.46 -8.90
CA ILE A 139 23.13 -0.95 -7.80
C ILE A 139 24.05 -2.07 -8.28
N LEU A 140 23.53 -3.05 -9.02
CA LEU A 140 24.35 -4.15 -9.54
C LEU A 140 25.43 -3.63 -10.51
N SER A 141 25.07 -2.72 -11.42
CA SER A 141 26.01 -2.09 -12.34
C SER A 141 27.10 -1.29 -11.60
N ASP A 142 26.74 -0.58 -10.53
CA ASP A 142 27.69 0.18 -9.72
C ASP A 142 28.64 -0.75 -8.96
N CYS A 143 28.13 -1.87 -8.43
CA CYS A 143 28.95 -2.92 -7.81
C CYS A 143 29.93 -3.53 -8.82
N ASP A 144 29.48 -3.89 -10.03
CA ASP A 144 30.34 -4.47 -11.08
C ASP A 144 31.44 -3.48 -11.50
N SER A 145 31.08 -2.21 -11.66
CA SER A 145 32.04 -1.12 -11.95
C SER A 145 33.06 -0.96 -10.83
N TYR A 146 32.62 -1.01 -9.57
CA TYR A 146 33.51 -0.91 -8.42
C TYR A 146 34.47 -2.10 -8.34
N ILE A 147 33.98 -3.33 -8.54
CA ILE A 147 34.82 -4.54 -8.57
C ILE A 147 35.86 -4.44 -9.68
N SER A 148 35.45 -4.07 -10.89
CA SER A 148 36.35 -3.88 -12.03
C SER A 148 37.44 -2.84 -11.75
N ASN A 149 37.10 -1.74 -11.08
CA ASN A 149 38.09 -0.74 -10.67
C ASN A 149 39.08 -1.28 -9.64
N VAL A 150 38.62 -2.06 -8.65
CA VAL A 150 39.51 -2.71 -7.67
C VAL A 150 40.44 -3.71 -8.35
N GLU A 151 39.93 -4.53 -9.27
CA GLU A 151 40.75 -5.50 -10.01
C GLU A 151 41.79 -4.79 -10.87
N LYS A 152 41.41 -3.71 -11.55
CA LYS A 152 42.33 -2.92 -12.38
C LYS A 152 43.43 -2.29 -11.54
N THR A 153 43.09 -1.65 -10.43
CA THR A 153 44.09 -1.04 -9.53
C THR A 153 45.03 -2.09 -8.92
N TYR A 154 44.51 -3.27 -8.56
CA TYR A 154 45.33 -4.39 -8.14
C TYR A 154 46.34 -4.81 -9.21
N GLN A 155 45.89 -4.95 -10.48
CA GLN A 155 46.80 -5.29 -11.59
C GLN A 155 47.87 -4.23 -11.81
N GLU A 156 47.51 -2.95 -11.74
CA GLU A 156 48.47 -1.84 -11.88
C GLU A 156 49.55 -1.87 -10.78
N ILE A 157 49.15 -2.07 -9.52
CA ILE A 157 50.09 -2.20 -8.39
C ILE A 157 51.00 -3.42 -8.59
N ARG A 158 50.43 -4.56 -8.97
CA ARG A 158 51.20 -5.78 -9.21
C ARG A 158 52.27 -5.58 -10.30
N GLN A 159 51.93 -4.91 -11.40
CA GLN A 159 52.88 -4.60 -12.46
C GLN A 159 54.03 -3.72 -11.98
N ILE A 160 53.76 -2.76 -11.07
CA ILE A 160 54.81 -1.92 -10.48
C ILE A 160 55.76 -2.77 -9.64
N ILE A 161 55.21 -3.66 -8.79
CA ILE A 161 56.01 -4.56 -7.94
C ILE A 161 56.86 -5.50 -8.80
N ASP A 162 56.27 -6.11 -9.83
CA ASP A 162 56.97 -7.03 -10.73
C ASP A 162 58.10 -6.31 -11.49
N ARG A 163 57.87 -5.06 -11.92
CA ARG A 163 58.89 -4.23 -12.56
C ARG A 163 60.04 -3.91 -11.61
N TYR A 164 59.74 -3.50 -10.37
CA TYR A 164 60.76 -3.21 -9.36
C TYR A 164 61.58 -4.45 -9.02
N LYS A 165 60.93 -5.60 -8.88
CA LYS A 165 61.59 -6.90 -8.67
C LYS A 165 62.55 -7.21 -9.82
N LEU A 166 62.09 -7.09 -11.07
CA LEU A 166 62.90 -7.38 -12.25
C LEU A 166 64.16 -6.51 -12.29
N ILE A 167 64.02 -5.19 -12.13
CA ILE A 167 65.14 -4.25 -12.14
C ILE A 167 66.18 -4.64 -11.10
N ASN A 168 65.78 -4.84 -9.84
CA ASN A 168 66.74 -5.16 -8.78
C ASN A 168 67.44 -6.51 -8.97
N ILE A 169 66.71 -7.53 -9.45
CA ILE A 169 67.33 -8.82 -9.75
C ILE A 169 68.35 -8.67 -10.88
N THR A 170 67.98 -8.02 -11.99
CA THR A 170 68.89 -7.80 -13.12
C THR A 170 70.13 -7.02 -12.70
N THR A 171 69.96 -5.93 -11.95
CA THR A 171 71.10 -5.15 -11.45
C THR A 171 72.02 -6.00 -10.57
N ALA A 172 71.47 -6.82 -9.67
CA ALA A 172 72.27 -7.70 -8.81
C ALA A 172 72.98 -8.82 -9.61
N THR A 173 72.34 -9.38 -10.65
CA THR A 173 72.97 -10.39 -11.50
C THR A 173 74.10 -9.79 -12.34
N ASP A 174 73.90 -8.60 -12.90
CA ASP A 174 74.90 -7.91 -13.71
C ASP A 174 76.14 -7.60 -12.85
N PHE A 175 75.96 -7.09 -11.63
CA PHE A 175 77.07 -6.88 -10.69
C PHE A 175 77.83 -8.17 -10.38
N ARG A 176 77.12 -9.29 -10.13
CA ARG A 176 77.74 -10.57 -9.85
C ARG A 176 78.56 -11.09 -11.05
N GLU A 177 78.05 -10.93 -12.27
CA GLU A 177 78.75 -11.36 -13.48
C GLU A 177 80.03 -10.57 -13.74
N ILE A 178 80.01 -9.26 -13.50
CA ILE A 178 81.20 -8.40 -13.58
C ILE A 178 82.25 -8.86 -12.56
N GLU A 179 81.85 -9.07 -11.30
CA GLU A 179 82.77 -9.49 -10.23
C GLU A 179 83.36 -10.89 -10.49
N GLU A 180 82.57 -11.82 -11.05
CA GLU A 180 83.07 -13.13 -11.49
C GLU A 180 84.09 -13.04 -12.65
N GLN A 181 83.92 -12.09 -13.58
CA GLN A 181 84.87 -11.86 -14.67
C GLN A 181 86.18 -11.29 -14.13
N ASP A 182 86.11 -10.25 -13.29
CA ASP A 182 87.27 -9.62 -12.68
C ASP A 182 88.09 -10.63 -11.85
N LEU A 183 87.43 -11.53 -11.12
CA LEU A 183 88.11 -12.60 -10.37
C LEU A 183 88.84 -13.59 -11.29
N LYS A 184 88.24 -13.97 -12.42
CA LYS A 184 88.87 -14.88 -13.40
C LYS A 184 90.10 -14.25 -14.06
N GLU A 185 90.03 -12.97 -14.41
CA GLU A 185 91.17 -12.25 -15.00
C GLU A 185 92.32 -12.06 -14.01
N ASN A 186 92.03 -11.71 -12.75
CA ASN A 186 93.05 -11.55 -11.72
C ASN A 186 93.75 -12.87 -11.36
N VAL A 187 93.01 -13.99 -11.32
CA VAL A 187 93.61 -15.32 -11.11
C VAL A 187 94.55 -15.68 -12.26
N PHE A 188 94.15 -15.43 -13.52
CA PHE A 188 95.00 -15.70 -14.68
C PHE A 188 96.33 -14.95 -14.62
N LEU A 189 96.30 -13.64 -14.32
CA LEU A 189 97.49 -12.79 -14.18
C LEU A 189 98.42 -13.20 -13.03
N SER A 190 97.88 -13.84 -11.98
CA SER A 190 98.67 -14.30 -10.82
C SER A 190 99.36 -15.66 -11.02
N THR A 191 98.97 -16.40 -12.06
CA THR A 191 99.47 -17.75 -12.36
C THR A 191 100.46 -17.83 -13.53
N THR A 192 100.72 -16.72 -14.20
CA THR A 192 101.75 -16.55 -15.26
C THR A 192 102.96 -15.80 -14.74
#